data_AF-A0A1Y6JRT8-F1
#
_entry.id   AF-A0A1Y6JRT8-F1
#
_cell.length_a   1.000
_cell.length_b   1.000
_cell.length_c   1.000
_cell.angle_alpha   90.00
_cell.angle_beta   90.00
_cell.angle_gamma   90.00
#
_symmetry.space_group_name_H-M   'P 1'
#
loop_
_entity.id
_entity.type
_entity.pdbx_description
1 polymer ?
#
loop_
_entity_poly.entity_id
_entity_poly.type
_entity_poly.pdbx_seq_one_letter_code
_entity_poly.pdbx_strand_id
1 'polypeptide(L)'
;MARLLGRIVFACAAGSLISTAIASDYQISVTRKGSNLYKVDGQQVFIRTNYCYEYAYSEAATLQAVGSAGSLNFLRSQDECPVKAVLGASQQTPGKYQVDVTQEGDDWYEVSGQNVFVHTSGCFNMAMNEDAVLDLYSGGSGTLEFENDKCTVDGIYSKLRL
;
A
#
# COMPACT_ATOMS: atom_id res chain seq x y z
N MET A 1 43.11 -57.98 19.91
CA MET A 1 41.67 -57.64 19.96
C MET A 1 41.44 -56.69 21.14
N ALA A 2 41.13 -55.42 20.89
CA ALA A 2 40.33 -54.53 21.76
C ALA A 2 40.28 -53.14 21.08
N ARG A 3 39.08 -52.56 21.04
CA ARG A 3 38.65 -51.55 20.07
C ARG A 3 39.00 -50.11 20.50
N LEU A 4 39.44 -49.33 19.52
CA LEU A 4 39.50 -47.87 19.55
C LEU A 4 38.06 -47.32 19.65
N LEU A 5 37.70 -46.65 20.74
CA LEU A 5 36.43 -45.93 20.89
C LEU A 5 36.62 -44.48 20.45
N GLY A 6 36.29 -44.21 19.18
CA GLY A 6 36.25 -42.87 18.62
C GLY A 6 35.05 -42.09 19.17
N ARG A 7 35.32 -40.93 19.78
CA ARG A 7 34.28 -39.95 20.13
C ARG A 7 33.98 -39.10 18.90
N ILE A 8 32.86 -39.37 18.25
CA ILE A 8 32.30 -38.50 17.20
C ILE A 8 31.56 -37.38 17.92
N VAL A 9 32.13 -36.17 17.89
CA VAL A 9 31.43 -34.94 18.28
C VAL A 9 30.58 -34.52 17.09
N PHE A 10 29.27 -34.73 17.18
CA PHE A 10 28.31 -34.20 16.22
C PHE A 10 28.10 -32.71 16.52
N ALA A 11 28.80 -31.84 15.82
CA ALA A 11 28.54 -30.41 15.84
C ALA A 11 27.34 -30.12 14.92
N CYS A 12 26.14 -29.95 15.49
CA CYS A 12 24.98 -29.42 14.77
C CYS A 12 25.23 -27.92 14.49
N ALA A 13 25.79 -27.61 13.31
CA ALA A 13 25.80 -26.27 12.79
C ALA A 13 24.37 -25.88 12.39
N ALA A 14 23.65 -25.21 13.29
CA ALA A 14 22.40 -24.53 12.97
C ALA A 14 22.72 -23.35 12.03
N GLY A 15 22.64 -23.58 10.72
CA GLY A 15 22.77 -22.54 9.72
C GLY A 15 21.54 -21.63 9.78
N SER A 16 21.67 -20.50 10.47
CA SER A 16 20.70 -19.41 10.38
C SER A 16 20.68 -18.88 8.96
N LEU A 17 19.58 -19.10 8.25
CA LEU A 17 19.31 -18.45 6.97
C LEU A 17 19.13 -16.94 7.24
N ILE A 18 20.18 -16.16 6.99
CA ILE A 18 20.10 -14.70 6.99
C ILE A 18 19.35 -14.32 5.72
N SER A 19 18.04 -14.11 5.83
CA SER A 19 17.27 -13.48 4.76
C SER A 19 17.72 -12.02 4.66
N THR A 20 18.55 -11.71 3.65
CA THR A 20 18.87 -10.33 3.30
C THR A 20 17.62 -9.69 2.68
N ALA A 21 16.90 -8.87 3.43
CA ALA A 21 15.90 -7.98 2.86
C ALA A 21 16.64 -6.96 1.99
N ILE A 22 16.43 -7.02 0.67
CA ILE A 22 16.90 -5.98 -0.25
C ILE A 22 15.90 -4.83 -0.10
N ALA A 23 16.30 -3.76 0.57
CA ALA A 23 15.60 -2.49 0.48
C ALA A 23 15.91 -1.91 -0.91
N SER A 24 14.88 -1.74 -1.73
CA SER A 24 15.01 -1.14 -3.06
C SER A 24 14.81 0.37 -2.95
N ASP A 25 15.77 1.14 -3.45
CA ASP A 25 15.72 2.60 -3.51
C ASP A 25 15.24 3.05 -4.91
N TYR A 26 14.13 3.78 -4.96
CA TYR A 26 13.52 4.29 -6.18
C TYR A 26 13.58 5.81 -6.23
N GLN A 27 14.26 6.36 -7.25
CA GLN A 27 14.19 7.80 -7.52
C GLN A 27 12.90 8.13 -8.27
N ILE A 28 12.07 8.98 -7.68
CA ILE A 28 10.74 9.33 -8.19
C ILE A 28 10.48 10.84 -8.09
N SER A 29 9.47 11.31 -8.81
CA SER A 29 8.86 12.63 -8.61
C SER A 29 7.46 12.43 -8.07
N VAL A 30 7.07 13.20 -7.05
CA VAL A 30 5.76 13.07 -6.42
C VAL A 30 5.04 14.41 -6.31
N THR A 31 3.71 14.33 -6.37
CA THR A 31 2.80 15.44 -6.12
C THR A 31 1.85 15.06 -4.99
N ARG A 32 1.71 15.93 -4.00
CA ARG A 32 0.76 15.77 -2.90
C ARG A 32 -0.67 15.82 -3.41
N LYS A 33 -1.50 14.90 -2.93
CA LYS A 33 -2.94 14.78 -3.27
C LYS A 33 -3.85 14.87 -2.07
N GLY A 34 -3.34 14.64 -0.87
CA GLY A 34 -4.11 14.66 0.35
C GLY A 34 -3.22 14.83 1.57
N SER A 35 -3.81 14.67 2.75
CA SER A 35 -3.09 14.88 4.02
C SER A 35 -1.89 13.97 4.16
N ASN A 36 -2.06 12.69 3.82
CA ASN A 36 -1.03 11.66 3.90
C ASN A 36 -0.94 10.88 2.58
N LEU A 37 -1.17 11.58 1.47
CA LEU A 37 -1.33 10.97 0.16
C LEU A 37 -0.50 11.72 -0.87
N TYR A 38 0.38 10.98 -1.52
CA TYR A 38 1.22 11.45 -2.61
C TYR A 38 0.98 10.57 -3.83
N LYS A 39 1.05 11.16 -5.02
CA LYS A 39 1.00 10.45 -6.29
C LYS A 39 2.35 10.51 -6.96
N VAL A 40 2.82 9.39 -7.49
CA VAL A 40 4.00 9.35 -8.36
C VAL A 40 3.65 9.96 -9.70
N ASP A 41 4.38 10.99 -10.11
CA ASP A 41 4.08 11.71 -11.34
C ASP A 41 4.17 10.81 -12.57
N GLY A 42 3.19 10.95 -13.46
CA GLY A 42 3.08 10.13 -14.68
C GLY A 42 2.67 8.67 -14.44
N GLN A 43 2.42 8.24 -13.20
CA GLN A 43 2.07 6.85 -12.88
C GLN A 43 0.74 6.77 -12.11
N GLN A 44 0.06 5.62 -12.20
CA GLN A 44 -1.10 5.30 -11.35
C GLN A 44 -0.63 4.58 -10.08
N VAL A 45 0.32 5.23 -9.39
CA VAL A 45 0.90 4.77 -8.13
C VAL A 45 0.71 5.86 -7.09
N PHE A 46 0.16 5.46 -5.95
CA PHE A 46 -0.09 6.35 -4.81
C PHE A 46 0.71 5.86 -3.61
N ILE A 47 1.25 6.79 -2.85
CA ILE A 47 2.04 6.55 -1.66
C ILE A 47 1.25 7.13 -0.49
N ARG A 48 0.81 6.24 0.40
CA ARG A 48 0.15 6.61 1.65
C ARG A 48 1.19 6.65 2.76
N THR A 49 1.28 7.78 3.43
CA THR A 49 2.23 8.02 4.50
C THR A 49 1.56 8.01 5.87
N ASN A 50 2.35 8.04 6.94
CA ASN A 50 1.87 8.36 8.28
C ASN A 50 2.44 9.71 8.71
N TYR A 51 1.56 10.66 9.03
CA TYR A 51 1.89 11.97 9.58
C TYR A 51 2.91 12.78 8.76
N CYS A 52 2.82 12.72 7.44
CA CYS A 52 3.68 13.47 6.52
C CYS A 52 2.93 14.66 5.95
N TYR A 53 3.43 15.86 6.16
CA TYR A 53 2.75 17.10 5.75
C TYR A 53 3.54 17.90 4.71
N GLU A 54 4.57 17.30 4.11
CA GLU A 54 5.42 18.00 3.15
C GLU A 54 4.64 18.40 1.90
N TYR A 55 4.72 19.68 1.53
CA TYR A 55 3.93 20.24 0.44
C TYR A 55 4.64 20.08 -0.91
N ALA A 56 4.59 18.86 -1.44
CA ALA A 56 5.26 18.49 -2.68
C ALA A 56 4.41 18.73 -3.94
N TYR A 57 5.01 19.35 -4.96
CA TYR A 57 4.43 19.45 -6.31
C TYR A 57 5.52 19.15 -7.35
N SER A 58 5.44 17.98 -7.98
CA SER A 58 6.51 17.42 -8.80
C SER A 58 7.89 17.52 -8.16
N GLU A 59 7.95 17.18 -6.87
CA GLU A 59 9.18 17.24 -6.09
C GLU A 59 9.91 15.90 -6.18
N ALA A 60 11.24 15.98 -6.38
CA ALA A 60 12.08 14.80 -6.41
C ALA A 60 12.19 14.18 -5.01
N ALA A 61 11.99 12.86 -4.95
CA ALA A 61 12.07 12.07 -3.74
C ALA A 61 12.74 10.71 -3.99
N THR A 62 13.27 10.11 -2.93
CA THR A 62 13.70 8.71 -2.91
C THR A 62 12.69 7.92 -2.10
N LEU A 63 12.02 6.95 -2.74
CA LEU A 63 11.20 5.96 -2.06
C LEU A 63 12.07 4.75 -1.72
N GLN A 64 12.22 4.47 -0.43
CA GLN A 64 12.85 3.26 0.07
C GLN A 64 11.75 2.33 0.54
N ALA A 65 11.55 1.20 -0.12
CA ALA A 65 10.45 0.30 0.20
C ALA A 65 10.94 -1.14 0.44
N VAL A 66 10.27 -1.82 1.38
CA VAL A 66 10.37 -3.26 1.60
C VAL A 66 8.95 -3.82 1.55
N GLY A 67 8.61 -4.52 0.47
CA GLY A 67 7.23 -4.88 0.21
C GLY A 67 6.42 -3.64 -0.13
N SER A 68 5.41 -3.31 0.67
CA SER A 68 4.55 -2.15 0.39
C SER A 68 4.78 -0.95 1.31
N ALA A 69 5.66 -1.07 2.29
CA ALA A 69 5.89 -0.04 3.31
C ALA A 69 7.36 0.39 3.30
N GLY A 70 7.67 1.49 3.98
CA GLY A 70 9.04 1.99 4.03
C GLY A 70 9.08 3.49 4.34
N SER A 71 9.84 4.23 3.55
CA SER A 71 10.09 5.65 3.76
C SER A 71 10.14 6.43 2.45
N LEU A 72 9.58 7.65 2.45
CA LEU A 72 9.63 8.60 1.34
C LEU A 72 10.48 9.79 1.78
N ASN A 73 11.64 9.96 1.16
CA ASN A 73 12.62 10.99 1.52
C ASN A 73 12.64 12.09 0.46
N PHE A 74 12.29 13.31 0.83
CA PHE A 74 12.28 14.45 -0.09
C PHE A 74 13.69 15.03 -0.24
N LEU A 75 14.16 15.20 -1.48
CA LEU A 75 15.57 15.56 -1.73
C LEU A 75 15.90 17.00 -1.31
N ARG A 76 14.93 17.91 -1.39
CA ARG A 76 15.15 19.34 -1.16
C ARG A 76 14.98 19.71 0.32
N SER A 77 13.86 19.35 0.93
CA SER A 77 13.59 19.59 2.35
C SER A 77 14.36 18.65 3.27
N GLN A 78 14.75 17.46 2.76
CA GLN A 78 15.31 16.36 3.54
C GLN A 78 14.32 15.76 4.54
N ASP A 79 13.03 16.05 4.37
CA ASP A 79 11.98 15.46 5.19
C ASP A 79 11.86 13.96 4.88
N GLU A 80 11.80 13.18 5.94
CA GLU A 80 11.59 11.74 5.90
C GLU A 80 10.16 11.41 6.33
N CYS A 81 9.40 10.79 5.43
CA CYS A 81 8.01 10.47 5.64
C CYS A 81 7.78 8.95 5.69
N PRO A 82 7.37 8.40 6.84
CA PRO A 82 7.05 6.99 6.94
C PRO A 82 5.93 6.60 5.97
N VAL A 83 6.15 5.57 5.16
CA VAL A 83 5.20 5.05 4.18
C VAL A 83 4.40 3.90 4.80
N LYS A 84 3.08 4.10 4.93
CA LYS A 84 2.11 3.07 5.33
C LYS A 84 1.91 2.05 4.21
N ALA A 85 1.75 2.53 2.97
CA ALA A 85 1.49 1.68 1.82
C ALA A 85 1.86 2.36 0.50
N VAL A 86 2.43 1.61 -0.42
CA VAL A 86 2.52 1.95 -1.84
C VAL A 86 1.43 1.19 -2.58
N LEU A 87 0.54 1.92 -3.24
CA LEU A 87 -0.66 1.42 -3.91
C LEU A 87 -0.50 1.57 -5.42
N GLY A 88 -0.83 0.51 -6.15
CA GLY A 88 -0.87 0.49 -7.60
C GLY A 88 -2.21 0.00 -8.10
N ALA A 89 -2.56 0.36 -9.34
CA ALA A 89 -3.82 -0.05 -9.96
C ALA A 89 -3.99 -1.58 -9.90
N SER A 90 -5.18 -2.02 -9.50
CA SER A 90 -5.56 -3.43 -9.37
C SER A 90 -6.51 -3.82 -10.48
N GLN A 91 -6.34 -5.04 -11.02
CA GLN A 91 -7.23 -5.59 -12.03
C GLN A 91 -8.33 -6.42 -11.36
N GLN A 92 -9.33 -5.73 -10.79
CA GLN A 92 -10.56 -6.39 -10.36
C GLN A 92 -11.47 -6.61 -11.57
N THR A 93 -12.11 -7.78 -11.62
CA THR A 93 -13.11 -8.06 -12.67
C THR A 93 -14.34 -7.18 -12.47
N PRO A 94 -15.00 -6.72 -13.55
CA PRO A 94 -16.30 -6.06 -13.43
C PRO A 94 -17.32 -6.96 -12.73
N GLY A 95 -18.19 -6.37 -11.92
CA GLY A 95 -19.19 -7.10 -11.14
C GLY A 95 -19.62 -6.37 -9.86
N LYS A 96 -20.63 -6.93 -9.19
CA LYS A 96 -21.13 -6.45 -7.90
C LYS A 96 -20.55 -7.30 -6.76
N TYR A 97 -20.04 -6.63 -5.73
CA TYR A 97 -19.42 -7.24 -4.56
C TYR A 97 -20.04 -6.68 -3.30
N GLN A 98 -20.43 -7.57 -2.37
CA GLN A 98 -20.70 -7.16 -0.99
C GLN A 98 -19.35 -7.05 -0.28
N VAL A 99 -19.07 -5.88 0.29
CA VAL A 99 -17.80 -5.55 0.91
C VAL A 99 -18.04 -4.90 2.27
N ASP A 100 -17.10 -5.13 3.19
CA ASP A 100 -16.97 -4.37 4.42
C ASP A 100 -15.81 -3.38 4.21
N VAL A 101 -16.06 -2.09 4.42
CA VAL A 101 -15.08 -1.04 4.13
C VAL A 101 -14.81 -0.14 5.32
N THR A 102 -13.58 0.35 5.39
CA THR A 102 -13.15 1.39 6.34
C THR A 102 -12.58 2.57 5.57
N GLN A 103 -12.97 3.78 5.93
CA GLN A 103 -12.44 5.02 5.36
C GLN A 103 -11.01 5.26 5.85
N GLU A 104 -10.15 5.61 4.91
CA GLU A 104 -8.69 5.68 5.07
C GLU A 104 -8.14 7.11 4.83
N GLY A 105 -9.01 8.10 4.74
CA GLY A 105 -8.72 9.51 4.45
C GLY A 105 -8.63 9.81 2.95
N ASP A 106 -8.77 11.09 2.61
CA ASP A 106 -8.58 11.61 1.25
C ASP A 106 -9.38 10.83 0.16
N ASP A 107 -10.64 10.50 0.44
CA ASP A 107 -11.56 9.71 -0.41
C ASP A 107 -11.14 8.26 -0.70
N TRP A 108 -10.24 7.69 0.11
CA TRP A 108 -9.85 6.28 0.04
C TRP A 108 -10.62 5.42 1.04
N TYR A 109 -10.95 4.20 0.62
CA TYR A 109 -11.52 3.15 1.45
C TYR A 109 -10.69 1.88 1.31
N GLU A 110 -10.47 1.16 2.41
CA GLU A 110 -9.91 -0.19 2.41
C GLU A 110 -11.05 -1.20 2.53
N VAL A 111 -11.04 -2.23 1.67
CA VAL A 111 -11.90 -3.41 1.84
C VAL A 111 -11.24 -4.33 2.87
N SER A 112 -11.95 -4.58 3.97
CA SER A 112 -11.43 -5.28 5.13
C SER A 112 -10.84 -6.64 4.78
N GLY A 113 -9.54 -6.81 5.03
CA GLY A 113 -8.81 -8.08 4.87
C GLY A 113 -8.48 -8.49 3.44
N GLN A 114 -8.82 -7.70 2.42
CA GLN A 114 -8.72 -8.13 1.00
C GLN A 114 -7.56 -7.48 0.24
N ASN A 115 -6.78 -6.59 0.84
CA ASN A 115 -5.74 -5.80 0.14
C ASN A 115 -6.29 -5.08 -1.10
N VAL A 116 -7.54 -4.61 -1.00
CA VAL A 116 -8.24 -3.86 -2.04
C VAL A 116 -8.53 -2.48 -1.48
N PHE A 117 -8.16 -1.46 -2.23
CA PHE A 117 -8.37 -0.07 -1.89
C PHE A 117 -9.21 0.58 -2.98
N VAL A 118 -10.28 1.26 -2.58
CA VAL A 118 -11.21 1.96 -3.45
C VAL A 118 -10.90 3.44 -3.36
N HIS A 119 -10.53 4.05 -4.48
CA HIS A 119 -10.47 5.50 -4.58
C HIS A 119 -11.81 6.01 -5.10
N THR A 120 -12.39 6.93 -4.35
CA THR A 120 -13.65 7.58 -4.70
C THR A 120 -13.42 9.05 -5.00
N SER A 121 -14.43 9.72 -5.54
CA SER A 121 -14.44 11.18 -5.69
C SER A 121 -15.66 11.78 -4.99
N GLY A 122 -15.42 12.74 -4.08
CA GLY A 122 -16.48 13.51 -3.42
C GLY A 122 -17.33 12.67 -2.46
N CYS A 123 -16.74 11.63 -1.87
CA CYS A 123 -17.42 10.69 -0.98
C CYS A 123 -17.15 11.05 0.48
N PHE A 124 -18.14 11.64 1.16
CA PHE A 124 -17.98 12.14 2.54
C PHE A 124 -18.36 11.13 3.63
N ASN A 125 -18.70 9.90 3.25
CA ASN A 125 -19.00 8.83 4.19
C ASN A 125 -17.75 8.53 5.07
N MET A 126 -17.94 8.32 6.37
CA MET A 126 -16.86 8.06 7.34
C MET A 126 -16.89 6.61 7.84
N ALA A 127 -17.08 5.66 6.92
CA ALA A 127 -17.22 4.24 7.19
C ALA A 127 -16.15 3.68 8.12
N MET A 128 -16.57 2.86 9.08
CA MET A 128 -15.69 2.14 10.02
C MET A 128 -16.12 0.68 10.11
N ASN A 129 -15.63 -0.18 9.20
CA ASN A 129 -16.14 -1.54 8.99
C ASN A 129 -17.65 -1.51 8.72
N GLU A 130 -18.02 -0.77 7.68
CA GLU A 130 -19.41 -0.61 7.24
C GLU A 130 -19.66 -1.48 6.01
N ASP A 131 -20.82 -2.14 5.98
CA ASP A 131 -21.28 -2.91 4.84
C ASP A 131 -21.62 -1.98 3.66
N ALA A 132 -21.14 -2.34 2.47
CA ALA A 132 -21.41 -1.62 1.24
C ALA A 132 -21.49 -2.56 0.04
N VAL A 133 -22.05 -2.06 -1.06
CA VAL A 133 -22.03 -2.71 -2.37
C VAL A 133 -21.08 -1.98 -3.29
N LEU A 134 -20.01 -2.66 -3.69
CA LEU A 134 -19.08 -2.19 -4.72
C LEU A 134 -19.51 -2.74 -6.07
N ASP A 135 -19.93 -1.87 -6.98
CA ASP A 135 -20.34 -2.21 -8.34
C ASP A 135 -19.31 -1.68 -9.35
N LEU A 136 -18.54 -2.59 -9.95
CA LEU A 136 -17.43 -2.28 -10.84
C LEU A 136 -17.78 -2.47 -12.31
N TYR A 137 -17.38 -1.50 -13.11
CA TYR A 137 -17.43 -1.51 -14.57
C TYR A 137 -16.06 -1.84 -15.17
N SER A 138 -15.99 -1.91 -16.51
CA SER A 138 -14.72 -2.08 -17.23
C SER A 138 -13.76 -0.92 -16.92
N GLY A 139 -12.50 -1.26 -16.61
CA GLY A 139 -11.47 -0.26 -16.32
C GLY A 139 -11.34 0.12 -14.85
N GLY A 140 -12.12 -0.52 -13.95
CA GLY A 140 -11.99 -0.34 -12.50
C GLY A 140 -12.74 0.88 -11.93
N SER A 141 -13.48 1.61 -12.76
CA SER A 141 -14.45 2.60 -12.30
C SER A 141 -15.74 1.92 -11.84
N GLY A 142 -16.58 2.63 -11.09
CA GLY A 142 -17.75 2.00 -10.48
C GLY A 142 -18.54 2.91 -9.55
N THR A 143 -19.29 2.26 -8.65
CA THR A 143 -19.94 2.92 -7.51
C THR A 143 -19.72 2.13 -6.23
N LEU A 144 -19.54 2.84 -5.12
CA LEU A 144 -19.56 2.28 -3.77
C LEU A 144 -20.83 2.78 -3.10
N GLU A 145 -21.75 1.86 -2.81
CA GLU A 145 -23.10 2.18 -2.32
C GLU A 145 -23.26 1.68 -0.88
N PHE A 146 -23.51 2.61 0.03
CA PHE A 146 -23.86 2.39 1.42
C PHE A 146 -25.39 2.43 1.58
N GLU A 147 -25.91 2.19 2.79
CA GLU A 147 -27.36 2.22 3.04
C GLU A 147 -28.01 3.56 2.63
N ASN A 148 -27.35 4.67 2.94
CA ASN A 148 -27.88 6.02 2.75
C ASN A 148 -27.02 6.92 1.87
N ASP A 149 -25.97 6.37 1.27
CA ASP A 149 -24.99 7.17 0.53
C ASP A 149 -24.44 6.41 -0.68
N LYS A 150 -24.03 7.14 -1.71
CA LYS A 150 -23.52 6.54 -2.94
C LYS A 150 -22.40 7.36 -3.54
N CYS A 151 -21.26 6.70 -3.71
CA CYS A 151 -20.02 7.33 -4.14
C CYS A 151 -19.59 6.83 -5.51
N THR A 152 -19.04 7.73 -6.32
CA THR A 152 -18.35 7.36 -7.56
C THR A 152 -17.01 6.73 -7.23
N VAL A 153 -16.69 5.62 -7.89
CA VAL A 153 -15.38 4.96 -7.80
C VAL A 153 -14.58 5.32 -9.05
N ASP A 154 -13.42 5.93 -8.82
CA ASP A 154 -12.50 6.35 -9.89
C ASP A 154 -11.46 5.27 -10.21
N GLY A 155 -11.21 4.34 -9.28
CA GLY A 155 -10.29 3.25 -9.51
C GLY A 155 -10.13 2.33 -8.31
N ILE A 156 -9.65 1.13 -8.60
CA ILE A 156 -9.31 0.10 -7.61
C ILE A 156 -7.82 -0.11 -7.57
N TYR A 157 -7.27 -0.22 -6.36
CA TYR A 157 -5.86 -0.31 -6.10
C TYR A 157 -5.56 -1.44 -5.12
N SER A 158 -4.30 -1.85 -5.08
CA SER A 158 -3.79 -2.85 -4.15
C SER A 158 -2.37 -2.50 -3.76
N LYS A 159 -1.91 -2.98 -2.60
CA LYS A 159 -0.52 -2.80 -2.16
C LYS A 159 0.43 -3.41 -3.20
N LEU A 160 1.35 -2.59 -3.71
CA LEU A 160 2.47 -3.06 -4.53
C LEU A 160 3.51 -3.69 -3.62
N ARG A 161 4.10 -4.79 -4.07
CA ARG A 161 5.28 -5.38 -3.45
C ARG A 161 6.50 -4.99 -4.26
N LEU A 162 7.29 -4.09 -3.69
CA LEU A 162 8.56 -3.56 -4.17
C LEU A 162 9.73 -4.31 -3.53
#